data_AF-X1IDG6-F1
#
_entry.id   AF-X1IDG6-F1
#
_cell.length_a   1.000
_cell.length_b   1.000
_cell.length_c   1.000
_cell.angle_alpha   90.00
_cell.angle_beta   90.00
_cell.angle_gamma   90.00
#
_symmetry.space_group_name_H-M   'P 1'
#
loop_
_entity.id
_entity.type
_entity.pdbx_description
1 polymer ?
#
loop_
_entity_poly.entity_id
_entity_poly.type
_entity_poly.pdbx_seq_one_letter_code
_entity_poly.pdbx_strand_id
1 'polypeptide(L)'
;MRYAIIAGSAQQVRAAGGTDVKEAHRVGVVFATLTPEQASRLENSGCQVEKVSKVKSPIAPPAPVTAEPMYTPEQLTQAAGMEDLKRVFYPLLYGDG
;
A
#
# COMPACT_ATOMS: atom_id res chain seq x y z
N MET A 1 22.75 -14.89 1.52
CA MET A 1 21.94 -13.71 1.11
C MET A 1 20.61 -14.21 0.58
N ARG A 2 19.54 -13.40 0.61
CA ARG A 2 18.22 -13.84 0.12
C ARG A 2 18.04 -13.47 -1.35
N TYR A 3 17.63 -14.45 -2.14
CA TYR A 3 17.42 -14.33 -3.58
C TYR A 3 15.99 -14.73 -3.94
N ALA A 4 15.49 -14.13 -5.01
CA ALA A 4 14.26 -14.51 -5.70
C ALA A 4 14.67 -15.26 -6.96
N ILE A 5 14.15 -16.47 -7.11
CA ILE A 5 14.47 -17.36 -8.22
C ILE A 5 13.20 -17.48 -9.04
N ILE A 6 13.22 -16.91 -10.23
CA ILE A 6 12.11 -16.92 -11.19
C ILE A 6 12.33 -18.12 -12.11
N ALA A 7 11.26 -18.89 -12.35
CA ALA A 7 11.25 -20.13 -13.14
C ALA A 7 12.03 -21.33 -12.57
N GLY A 8 12.58 -21.23 -11.35
CA GLY A 8 13.16 -22.37 -10.63
C GLY A 8 12.17 -23.04 -9.69
N SER A 9 12.24 -24.37 -9.54
CA SER A 9 11.42 -25.10 -8.55
C SER A 9 12.09 -25.14 -7.17
N ALA A 10 11.34 -25.24 -6.06
CA ALA A 10 11.94 -25.44 -4.74
C ALA A 10 12.85 -26.68 -4.68
N GLN A 11 12.57 -27.71 -5.48
CA GLN A 11 13.45 -28.88 -5.58
C GLN A 11 14.81 -28.51 -6.15
N GLN A 12 14.88 -27.74 -7.24
CA GLN A 12 16.14 -27.26 -7.80
C GLN A 12 16.91 -26.37 -6.82
N VAL A 13 16.21 -25.50 -6.10
CA VAL A 13 16.83 -24.60 -5.12
C VAL A 13 17.39 -25.37 -3.92
N ARG A 14 16.69 -26.42 -3.46
CA ARG A 14 17.22 -27.34 -2.43
C ARG A 14 18.39 -28.16 -2.94
N ALA A 15 18.35 -28.63 -4.20
CA ALA A 15 19.45 -29.36 -4.83
C ALA A 15 20.71 -28.50 -4.98
N ALA A 16 20.55 -27.20 -5.23
CA ALA A 16 21.64 -26.23 -5.23
C ALA A 16 22.18 -25.91 -3.82
N GLY A 17 21.55 -26.44 -2.76
CA GLY A 17 21.96 -26.24 -1.37
C GLY A 17 21.40 -24.96 -0.73
N GLY A 18 20.32 -24.42 -1.26
CA GLY A 18 19.62 -23.27 -0.68
C GLY A 18 18.85 -23.61 0.59
N THR A 19 18.85 -22.68 1.54
CA THR A 19 18.12 -22.76 2.81
C THR A 19 16.96 -21.76 2.85
N ASP A 20 16.01 -21.90 3.79
CA ASP A 20 14.84 -21.02 3.93
C ASP A 20 13.98 -20.85 2.66
N VAL A 21 13.72 -21.97 1.97
CA VAL A 21 12.97 -21.98 0.71
C VAL A 21 11.49 -21.69 0.96
N LYS A 22 10.98 -20.60 0.37
CA LYS A 22 9.57 -20.21 0.34
C LYS A 22 9.09 -20.06 -1.10
N GLU A 23 8.14 -20.89 -1.52
CA GLU A 23 7.51 -20.76 -2.83
C GLU A 23 6.32 -19.81 -2.78
N ALA A 24 6.32 -18.82 -3.67
CA ALA A 24 5.17 -17.97 -3.93
C ALA A 24 4.42 -18.50 -5.16
N HIS A 25 3.56 -19.51 -4.95
CA HIS A 25 2.83 -20.19 -6.03
C HIS A 25 2.02 -19.25 -6.93
N ARG A 26 1.49 -18.13 -6.39
CA ARG A 26 0.71 -17.16 -7.17
C ARG A 26 1.53 -16.37 -8.20
N VAL A 27 2.84 -16.25 -7.97
CA VAL A 27 3.74 -15.42 -8.81
C VAL A 27 4.78 -16.30 -9.52
N GLY A 28 4.87 -17.59 -9.20
CA GLY A 28 5.86 -18.50 -9.80
C GLY A 28 7.30 -18.19 -9.38
N VAL A 29 7.48 -17.59 -8.19
CA VAL A 29 8.79 -17.17 -7.68
C VAL A 29 9.14 -17.98 -6.44
N VAL A 30 10.37 -18.47 -6.36
CA VAL A 30 10.91 -19.15 -5.19
C VAL A 30 11.91 -18.24 -4.48
N PHE A 31 11.65 -17.97 -3.21
CA PHE A 31 12.57 -17.21 -2.37
C PHE A 31 13.43 -18.16 -1.56
N ALA A 32 14.75 -18.01 -1.60
CA ALA A 32 15.64 -18.81 -0.78
C ALA A 32 16.88 -18.02 -0.35
N THR A 33 17.50 -18.47 0.72
CA THR A 33 18.82 -18.03 1.13
C THR A 33 19.86 -18.88 0.39
N LEU A 34 20.69 -18.21 -0.40
CA LEU A 34 21.77 -18.84 -1.18
C LEU A 34 23.10 -18.12 -0.90
N THR A 35 24.20 -18.82 -1.12
CA THR A 35 25.53 -18.22 -1.30
C THR A 35 25.68 -17.70 -2.74
N PRO A 36 26.56 -16.73 -3.00
CA PRO A 36 26.78 -16.23 -4.36
C PRO A 36 27.20 -17.35 -5.34
N GLU A 37 27.97 -18.34 -4.90
CA GLU A 37 28.34 -19.49 -5.73
C GLU A 37 27.12 -20.34 -6.13
N GLN A 38 26.18 -20.55 -5.21
CA GLN A 38 24.94 -21.28 -5.47
C GLN A 38 23.99 -20.50 -6.39
N ALA A 39 23.95 -19.18 -6.25
CA ALA A 39 23.19 -18.31 -7.15
C ALA A 39 23.71 -18.41 -8.59
N SER A 40 25.02 -18.33 -8.81
CA SER A 40 25.61 -18.49 -10.15
C SER A 40 25.39 -19.88 -10.75
N ARG A 41 25.37 -20.94 -9.92
CA ARG A 41 25.00 -22.29 -10.40
C ARG A 41 23.55 -22.35 -10.88
N LEU A 42 22.64 -21.68 -10.18
CA LEU A 42 21.23 -21.59 -10.57
C LEU A 42 21.05 -20.74 -11.84
N GLU A 43 21.78 -19.63 -11.99
CA GLU A 43 21.81 -18.84 -13.22
C GLU A 43 22.29 -19.67 -14.41
N ASN A 44 23.39 -20.42 -14.25
CA ASN A 44 23.91 -21.32 -15.28
C ASN A 44 22.95 -22.47 -15.63
N SER A 45 22.05 -22.83 -14.72
CA SER A 45 20.99 -23.81 -14.98
C SER A 45 19.77 -23.22 -15.71
N GLY A 46 19.81 -21.94 -16.07
CA GLY A 46 18.76 -21.23 -16.80
C GLY A 46 17.70 -20.57 -15.91
N CYS A 47 17.91 -20.52 -14.58
CA CYS A 47 17.01 -19.81 -13.68
C CYS A 47 17.39 -18.33 -13.59
N GLN A 48 16.40 -17.44 -13.52
CA GLN A 48 16.68 -16.02 -13.31
C GLN A 48 16.75 -15.74 -11.80
N VAL A 49 17.93 -15.38 -11.31
CA VAL A 49 18.21 -15.19 -9.88
C VAL A 49 18.38 -13.71 -9.58
N GLU A 50 17.41 -13.11 -8.89
CA GLU A 50 17.47 -11.72 -8.46
C GLU A 50 17.79 -11.60 -6.98
N LYS A 51 18.72 -10.70 -6.65
CA LYS A 51 19.05 -10.40 -5.25
C LYS A 51 17.94 -9.56 -4.63
N VAL A 52 17.24 -10.11 -3.65
CA VAL A 52 16.19 -9.37 -2.93
C VAL A 52 16.84 -8.48 -1.89
N SER A 53 17.19 -7.25 -2.27
CA SER A 53 17.40 -6.18 -1.30
C SER A 53 16.04 -5.76 -0.74
N LYS A 54 15.95 -5.47 0.57
CA LYS A 54 14.71 -5.11 1.28
C LYS A 54 13.82 -4.22 0.40
N VAL A 55 12.58 -4.65 0.18
CA VAL A 55 11.53 -3.83 -0.44
C VAL A 55 11.34 -2.60 0.45
N LYS A 56 12.01 -1.49 0.12
CA LYS A 56 11.65 -0.17 0.63
C LYS A 56 10.38 0.20 -0.13
N SER A 57 9.23 -0.14 0.41
CA SER A 57 7.97 0.41 -0.07
C SER A 57 8.03 1.92 0.18
N PRO A 58 8.11 2.79 -0.84
CA PRO A 58 7.93 4.21 -0.63
C PRO A 58 6.42 4.42 -0.53
N ILE A 59 5.84 4.18 0.65
CA ILE A 59 4.51 4.69 0.96
C ILE A 59 4.72 6.17 1.29
N ALA A 60 4.95 6.99 0.26
CA ALA A 60 4.80 8.42 0.41
C ALA A 60 3.29 8.67 0.55
N PRO A 61 2.80 9.24 1.66
CA PRO A 61 1.41 9.62 1.76
C PRO A 61 1.09 10.60 0.62
N PRO A 62 -0.04 10.43 -0.09
CA PRO A 62 -0.42 11.37 -1.14
C PRO A 62 -0.50 12.78 -0.54
N ALA A 63 -0.01 13.77 -1.28
CA ALA A 63 -0.07 15.15 -0.84
C ALA A 63 -1.52 15.53 -0.48
N PRO A 64 -1.75 16.23 0.66
CA PRO A 64 -3.09 16.62 1.05
C PRO A 64 -3.70 17.47 -0.06
N VAL A 65 -4.84 17.02 -0.59
CA VAL A 65 -5.62 17.78 -1.55
C VAL A 65 -6.26 18.94 -0.80
N THR A 66 -5.69 20.13 -0.93
CA THR A 66 -6.33 21.38 -0.52
C THR A 66 -7.54 21.60 -1.42
N ALA A 67 -8.72 21.19 -0.95
CA ALA A 67 -9.97 21.50 -1.61
C ALA A 67 -10.30 22.97 -1.37
N GLU A 68 -10.51 23.72 -2.45
CA GLU A 68 -11.15 25.03 -2.35
C GLU A 68 -12.60 24.82 -1.92
N PRO A 69 -13.07 25.47 -0.84
CA PRO A 69 -14.43 25.28 -0.37
C PRO A 69 -15.41 25.81 -1.43
N MET A 70 -16.19 24.90 -2.01
CA MET A 70 -17.20 25.21 -3.04
C MET A 70 -18.33 26.12 -2.51
N TYR A 71 -18.51 26.19 -1.19
CA TYR A 71 -19.53 26.99 -0.53
C TYR A 71 -18.89 27.86 0.54
N THR A 72 -19.35 29.11 0.64
CA THR A 72 -19.00 29.96 1.78
C THR A 72 -19.67 29.43 3.05
N PRO A 73 -19.13 29.74 4.25
CA PRO A 73 -19.76 29.35 5.51
C PRO A 73 -21.24 29.78 5.62
N GLU A 74 -21.58 30.97 5.09
CA GLU A 74 -22.94 31.50 5.08
C GLU A 74 -23.90 30.64 4.24
N GLN A 75 -23.45 30.21 3.06
CA GLN A 75 -24.23 29.33 2.19
C GLN A 75 -24.45 27.95 2.80
N LEU A 76 -23.47 27.42 3.54
CA LEU A 76 -23.63 26.17 4.29
C LEU A 76 -24.66 26.31 5.41
N THR A 77 -24.64 27.41 6.16
CA THR A 77 -25.64 27.65 7.22
C THR A 77 -27.06 27.77 6.68
N GLN A 78 -27.23 28.37 5.51
CA GLN A 78 -28.52 28.49 4.84
C GLN A 78 -28.99 27.14 4.29
N ALA A 79 -28.12 26.40 3.58
CA ALA A 79 -28.44 25.08 3.02
C ALA A 79 -28.73 24.03 4.10
N ALA A 80 -28.07 24.12 5.26
CA ALA A 80 -28.30 23.24 6.40
C ALA A 80 -29.56 23.57 7.21
N GLY A 81 -30.31 24.63 6.86
CA GLY A 81 -31.51 25.05 7.59
C GLY A 81 -31.22 25.46 9.04
N MET A 82 -29.97 25.80 9.36
CA MET A 82 -29.56 26.15 10.73
C MET A 82 -30.15 27.50 11.19
N GLU A 83 -30.57 28.37 10.26
CA GLU A 83 -31.26 29.61 10.59
C GLU A 83 -32.64 29.37 11.19
N ASP A 84 -33.37 28.35 10.77
CA ASP A 84 -34.68 28.01 11.33
C ASP A 84 -34.55 27.51 12.78
N LEU A 85 -33.47 26.79 13.09
CA LEU A 85 -33.18 26.36 14.47
C LEU A 85 -32.87 27.52 15.40
N LYS A 86 -32.26 28.62 14.91
CA LYS A 86 -32.02 29.81 15.75
C LYS A 86 -33.31 30.39 16.30
N ARG A 87 -34.42 30.34 15.55
CA ARG A 87 -35.74 30.81 16.00
C ARG A 87 -36.35 29.95 17.11
N VAL A 88 -35.97 28.67 17.19
CA VAL A 88 -36.41 27.75 18.26
C VAL A 88 -35.68 28.02 19.57
N PHE A 89 -34.37 28.31 19.50
CA PHE A 89 -33.55 28.54 20.69
C PHE A 89 -33.54 30.00 21.16
N TYR A 90 -33.81 30.94 20.26
CA TYR A 90 -33.88 32.37 20.53
C TYR A 90 -35.19 32.94 19.95
N PRO A 91 -36.32 32.77 20.67
CA PRO A 91 -37.56 33.41 20.25
C PRO A 91 -37.36 34.94 20.18
N LEU A 92 -37.98 35.58 19.19
CA LEU A 92 -37.97 37.03 19.07
C LEU A 92 -38.57 37.63 20.36
N LEU A 93 -37.80 38.51 21.03
CA LEU A 93 -38.20 39.14 22.29
C LEU A 93 -39.44 40.06 22.17
N TYR A 94 -39.87 40.35 20.95
CA TYR A 94 -41.12 41.06 20.66
C TYR A 94 -41.86 40.33 19.55
N GLY A 95 -43.08 39.88 19.85
CA GLY A 95 -44.05 39.46 18.85
C GLY A 95 -44.90 40.66 18.45
N ASP A 96 -45.06 40.89 17.14
CA ASP A 96 -46.23 41.60 16.65
C ASP A 96 -47.41 40.62 16.75
N GLY A 97 -48.40 41.01 17.54
CA GLY A 97 -49.70 40.33 17.62
C GLY A 97 -50.55 40.55 16.38
#